data_AF-A0A8S3KFX7-F1
#
_entry.id   AF-A0A8S3KFX7-F1
#
_cell.length_a   1.000
_cell.length_b   1.000
_cell.length_c   1.000
_cell.angle_alpha   90.00
_cell.angle_beta   90.00
_cell.angle_gamma   90.00
#
_symmetry.space_group_name_H-M   'P 1'
#
loop_
_entity.id
_entity.type
_entity.pdbx_description
1 polymer ?
#
loop_
_entity_poly.entity_id
_entity_poly.type
_entity_poly.pdbx_seq_one_letter_code
_entity_poly.pdbx_strand_id
1 'polypeptide(L)'
;IVIIEVDKLTRDAQHALRRTMEKYVSSCRIILCCNSTSRVIPAIRSRCLAIRLAAPTIDEINGVLQKVTNFEGIQLPIDLANRISEKSQRNLRRALLMLQTCATQK
;
A
#
# COMPACT_ATOMS: atom_id res chain seq x y z
N ILE A 1 2.01 4.35 17.77
CA ILE A 1 0.98 3.32 17.51
C ILE A 1 0.66 3.31 16.03
N VAL A 2 0.63 2.14 15.38
CA VAL A 2 0.23 2.00 13.96
C VAL A 2 -1.13 1.33 13.92
N ILE A 3 -2.09 1.92 13.22
CA ILE A 3 -3.43 1.37 13.03
C ILE A 3 -3.63 1.19 11.53
N ILE A 4 -3.89 -0.06 11.13
CA ILE A 4 -4.15 -0.45 9.75
C ILE A 4 -5.66 -0.52 9.51
N GLU A 5 -6.06 -0.28 8.26
CA GLU A 5 -7.45 -0.40 7.79
C GLU A 5 -8.44 0.46 8.59
N VAL A 6 -8.04 1.69 8.93
CA VAL A 6 -8.86 2.64 9.71
C VAL A 6 -10.21 2.92 9.05
N ASP A 7 -10.29 2.78 7.72
CA ASP A 7 -11.52 2.93 6.96
C ASP A 7 -12.55 1.81 7.18
N LYS A 8 -12.17 0.70 7.82
CA LYS A 8 -13.09 -0.37 8.26
C LYS A 8 -13.65 -0.14 9.67
N LEU A 9 -13.11 0.82 10.42
CA LEU A 9 -13.60 1.12 11.77
C LEU A 9 -14.97 1.80 11.72
N THR A 10 -15.84 1.44 12.67
CA THR A 10 -17.12 2.12 12.87
C THR A 10 -16.90 3.60 13.23
N ARG A 11 -17.90 4.44 12.94
CA ARG A 11 -17.81 5.88 13.24
C ARG A 11 -17.55 6.15 14.72
N ASP A 12 -18.18 5.39 15.61
CA ASP A 12 -17.98 5.53 17.07
C ASP A 12 -16.56 5.17 17.48
N ALA A 13 -15.98 4.12 16.91
CA ALA A 13 -14.58 3.75 17.14
C ALA A 13 -13.63 4.84 16.64
N GLN A 14 -13.90 5.45 15.48
CA GLN A 14 -13.13 6.60 14.99
C GLN A 14 -13.28 7.82 15.91
N HIS A 15 -14.46 8.08 16.47
CA HIS A 15 -14.66 9.14 17.46
C HIS A 15 -13.91 8.88 18.78
N ALA A 16 -13.87 7.64 19.25
CA ALA A 16 -13.07 7.25 20.41
C ALA A 16 -11.56 7.42 20.13
N LEU A 17 -11.11 6.99 18.95
CA LEU A 17 -9.73 7.12 18.49
C LEU A 17 -9.31 8.60 18.47
N ARG A 18 -10.17 9.50 17.98
CA ARG A 18 -9.93 10.95 18.03
C ARG A 18 -9.67 11.44 19.47
N ARG A 19 -10.48 11.03 20.45
CA ARG A 19 -10.28 11.44 21.86
C ARG A 19 -8.93 10.97 22.40
N THR A 20 -8.55 9.74 22.06
CA THR A 20 -7.25 9.16 22.44
C THR A 20 -6.09 9.91 21.79
N MET A 21 -6.22 10.27 20.51
CA MET A 21 -5.22 11.10 19.82
C MET A 21 -5.04 12.46 20.49
N GLU A 22 -6.13 13.13 20.86
CA GLU A 22 -6.07 14.44 21.52
C GLU A 22 -5.46 14.35 22.93
N LYS A 23 -5.80 13.30 23.70
CA LYS A 23 -5.32 13.11 25.07
C LYS A 23 -3.82 12.78 25.14
N TYR A 24 -3.30 12.01 24.17
CA TYR A 24 -1.93 11.50 24.21
C TYR A 24 -1.02 12.06 23.11
N VAL A 25 -1.34 13.24 22.57
CA VAL A 25 -0.57 13.86 21.47
C VAL A 25 0.89 14.14 21.84
N SER A 26 1.18 14.45 23.10
CA SER A 26 2.53 14.76 23.58
C SER A 26 3.40 13.52 23.81
N SER A 27 2.79 12.39 24.13
CA SER A 27 3.49 11.15 24.51
C SER A 27 3.47 10.07 23.42
N CYS A 28 2.55 10.14 22.46
CA CYS A 28 2.40 9.11 21.44
C CYS A 28 2.17 9.69 20.03
N ARG A 29 2.93 9.20 19.06
CA ARG A 29 2.65 9.42 17.63
C ARG A 29 1.84 8.27 17.07
N ILE A 30 0.77 8.60 16.33
CA ILE A 30 -0.14 7.62 15.74
C ILE A 30 -0.02 7.69 14.22
N ILE A 31 0.16 6.53 13.59
CA ILE A 31 0.19 6.37 12.13
C ILE A 31 -1.07 5.62 11.72
N LEU A 32 -1.85 6.22 10.82
CA LEU A 32 -3.13 5.69 10.36
C LEU A 32 -3.00 5.30 8.89
N CYS A 33 -3.16 4.01 8.59
CA CYS A 33 -3.17 3.49 7.24
C CYS A 33 -4.62 3.25 6.81
N CYS A 34 -5.02 3.84 5.68
CA CYS A 34 -6.36 3.67 5.12
C CYS A 34 -6.29 3.60 3.59
N ASN A 35 -7.17 2.81 2.98
CA ASN A 35 -7.24 2.70 1.52
C ASN A 35 -8.16 3.75 0.89
N SER A 36 -9.04 4.36 1.68
CA SER A 36 -10.00 5.36 1.20
C SER A 36 -10.21 6.44 2.25
N THR A 37 -9.69 7.65 1.98
CA THR A 37 -9.79 8.80 2.89
C THR A 37 -11.22 9.30 3.08
N SER A 38 -12.13 8.99 2.15
CA SER A 38 -13.56 9.36 2.23
C SER A 38 -14.30 8.67 3.38
N ARG A 39 -13.84 7.49 3.82
CA ARG A 39 -14.43 6.74 4.95
C ARG A 39 -13.92 7.19 6.32
N VAL A 40 -12.90 8.05 6.35
CA VAL A 40 -12.30 8.58 7.59
C VAL A 40 -13.02 9.87 7.97
N ILE A 41 -13.41 10.00 9.24
CA ILE A 41 -14.08 11.21 9.74
C ILE A 41 -13.19 12.47 9.55
N PRO A 42 -13.78 13.62 9.16
CA PRO A 42 -13.03 14.86 8.94
C PRO A 42 -12.18 15.30 10.14
N ALA A 43 -12.62 14.98 11.36
CA ALA A 43 -11.93 15.35 12.60
C ALA A 43 -10.57 14.66 12.77
N ILE A 44 -10.40 13.43 12.27
CA ILE A 44 -9.10 12.75 12.25
C ILE A 44 -8.24 13.35 11.13
N ARG A 45 -8.83 13.57 9.94
CA ARG A 45 -8.13 14.11 8.78
C ARG A 45 -7.53 15.49 9.04
N SER A 46 -8.20 16.34 9.81
CA SER A 46 -7.69 17.68 10.15
C SER A 46 -6.50 17.66 11.12
N ARG A 47 -6.28 16.56 11.84
CA ARG A 47 -5.23 16.42 12.88
C ARG A 47 -4.03 15.60 12.40
N CYS A 48 -4.15 14.94 11.25
CA CYS A 48 -3.10 14.12 10.68
C CYS A 48 -2.50 14.77 9.44
N LEU A 49 -1.20 14.55 9.22
CA LEU A 49 -0.58 14.81 7.93
C LEU A 49 -1.08 13.78 6.91
N ALA A 50 -1.77 14.23 5.87
CA ALA A 50 -2.28 13.37 4.82
C ALA A 50 -1.16 13.06 3.80
N ILE A 51 -0.62 11.84 3.88
CA ILE A 51 0.35 11.33 2.89
C ILE A 51 -0.41 10.48 1.89
N ARG A 52 -0.46 10.91 0.62
CA ARG A 52 -1.09 10.14 -0.46
C ARG A 52 -0.05 9.28 -1.17
N LEU A 53 -0.23 7.98 -1.09
CA LEU A 53 0.55 7.01 -1.87
C LEU A 53 -0.19 6.74 -3.19
N ALA A 54 0.40 7.18 -4.30
CA ALA A 54 -0.12 6.86 -5.63
C ALA A 54 0.21 5.41 -5.99
N ALA A 55 -0.61 4.81 -6.86
CA ALA A 55 -0.27 3.53 -7.44
C ALA A 55 0.98 3.68 -8.33
N PRO A 56 1.93 2.74 -8.28
CA PRO A 56 3.18 2.85 -9.02
C PRO A 56 2.93 2.85 -10.54
N THR A 57 3.84 3.49 -11.26
CA THR A 57 3.82 3.50 -12.72
C THR A 57 4.26 2.14 -13.27
N ILE A 58 3.99 1.90 -14.55
CA ILE A 58 4.41 0.68 -15.24
C ILE A 58 5.95 0.55 -15.20
N ASP A 59 6.66 1.66 -15.42
CA ASP A 59 8.12 1.70 -15.39
C ASP A 59 8.69 1.40 -14.00
N GLU A 60 8.05 1.91 -12.94
CA GLU A 60 8.43 1.60 -11.56
C GLU A 60 8.21 0.12 -11.23
N ILE A 61 7.09 -0.45 -11.69
CA ILE A 61 6.81 -1.88 -11.52
C ILE A 61 7.87 -2.71 -12.25
N ASN A 62 8.17 -2.38 -13.50
CA ASN A 62 9.21 -3.05 -14.29
C ASN A 62 10.58 -2.97 -13.61
N GLY A 63 10.96 -1.81 -13.08
CA GLY A 63 12.20 -1.63 -12.34
C GLY A 63 12.27 -2.50 -11.07
N VAL A 64 11.14 -2.69 -10.38
CA VAL A 64 11.07 -3.60 -9.23
C VAL A 64 11.14 -5.06 -9.66
N LEU A 65 10.44 -5.45 -10.73
CA LEU A 65 10.48 -6.82 -11.25
C LEU A 65 11.90 -7.20 -11.66
N GLN A 66 12.62 -6.32 -12.37
CA GLN A 66 14.02 -6.54 -12.74
C GLN A 66 14.94 -6.69 -11.52
N LYS A 67 14.75 -5.88 -10.47
CA LYS A 67 15.51 -6.01 -9.23
C LYS A 67 15.29 -7.36 -8.55
N VAL A 68 14.04 -7.82 -8.49
CA VAL A 68 13.69 -9.12 -7.90
C VAL A 68 14.27 -10.28 -8.72
N THR A 69 14.14 -10.23 -10.05
CA THR A 69 14.66 -11.30 -10.92
C THR A 69 16.17 -11.39 -10.90
N ASN A 70 16.86 -10.24 -10.80
CA ASN A 70 18.32 -10.20 -10.65
C ASN A 70 18.76 -10.81 -9.31
N PHE A 71 18.00 -10.60 -8.24
CA PHE A 71 18.30 -11.17 -6.93
C PHE A 71 18.05 -12.68 -6.88
N GLU A 72 17.01 -13.15 -7.56
CA GLU A 72 16.67 -14.58 -7.65
C GLU A 72 17.44 -15.34 -8.75
N GLY A 73 18.20 -14.64 -9.59
CA GLY A 73 18.94 -15.24 -10.72
C GLY A 73 18.03 -15.79 -11.83
N ILE A 74 16.80 -15.28 -11.95
CA ILE A 74 15.82 -15.71 -12.96
C ILE A 74 15.95 -14.81 -14.19
N GLN A 75 16.06 -15.41 -15.37
CA GLN A 75 15.99 -14.65 -16.62
C GLN A 75 14.54 -14.32 -16.95
N LEU A 76 14.16 -13.04 -16.80
CA LEU A 76 12.84 -12.55 -17.15
C LEU A 76 12.91 -11.78 -18.48
N PRO A 77 12.24 -12.25 -19.54
CA PRO A 77 12.19 -11.51 -20.80
C PRO A 77 11.39 -10.21 -20.64
N ILE A 78 11.84 -9.15 -21.33
CA ILE A 78 11.27 -7.80 -21.22
C ILE A 78 9.79 -7.77 -21.64
N ASP A 79 9.41 -8.55 -22.64
CA ASP A 79 8.00 -8.68 -23.07
C ASP A 79 7.10 -9.23 -21.96
N LEU A 80 7.60 -10.20 -21.19
CA LEU A 80 6.88 -10.78 -20.07
C LEU A 80 6.76 -9.78 -18.91
N ALA A 81 7.81 -9.00 -18.63
CA ALA A 81 7.77 -7.93 -17.64
C ALA A 81 6.66 -6.93 -17.97
N ASN A 82 6.60 -6.47 -19.22
CA ASN A 82 5.58 -5.55 -19.70
C ASN A 82 4.18 -6.15 -19.59
N ARG A 83 3.98 -7.40 -20.04
CA ARG A 83 2.69 -8.09 -19.90
C ARG A 83 2.24 -8.24 -18.45
N ILE A 84 3.17 -8.55 -17.53
CA ILE A 84 2.86 -8.64 -16.09
C ILE A 84 2.48 -7.27 -15.57
N SER A 85 3.24 -6.22 -15.90
CA SER A 85 2.97 -4.85 -15.45
C SER A 85 1.58 -4.34 -15.89
N GLU A 86 1.19 -4.63 -17.13
CA GLU A 86 -0.14 -4.30 -17.68
C GLU A 86 -1.25 -5.10 -16.98
N LYS A 87 -1.09 -6.43 -16.88
CA LYS A 87 -2.07 -7.30 -16.22
C LYS A 87 -2.21 -7.03 -14.71
N SER A 88 -1.20 -6.43 -14.10
CA SER A 88 -1.19 -6.12 -12.67
C SER A 88 -2.04 -4.91 -12.29
N GLN A 89 -2.53 -4.13 -13.25
CA GLN A 89 -3.39 -2.97 -13.01
C GLN A 89 -2.81 -2.00 -11.97
N ARG A 90 -1.52 -1.68 -12.10
CA ARG A 90 -0.76 -0.83 -11.15
C ARG A 90 -0.72 -1.35 -9.71
N ASN A 91 -0.91 -2.65 -9.49
CA ASN A 91 -0.75 -3.28 -8.19
C ASN A 91 0.54 -4.11 -8.14
N LEU A 92 1.53 -3.60 -7.41
CA LEU A 92 2.84 -4.23 -7.29
C LEU A 92 2.78 -5.60 -6.62
N ARG A 93 1.89 -5.80 -5.63
CA ARG A 93 1.68 -7.12 -5.01
C ARG A 93 1.18 -8.14 -6.03
N ARG A 94 0.26 -7.72 -6.90
CA ARG A 94 -0.27 -8.59 -7.96
C ARG A 94 0.81 -8.92 -8.99
N ALA A 95 1.67 -7.97 -9.33
CA ALA A 95 2.80 -8.17 -10.25
C ALA A 95 3.79 -9.21 -9.71
N LEU A 96 4.18 -9.09 -8.44
CA LEU A 96 5.09 -10.05 -7.81
C LEU A 96 4.47 -11.45 -7.71
N LEU A 97 3.18 -11.54 -7.34
CA LEU A 97 2.48 -12.83 -7.31
C LEU A 97 2.41 -13.48 -8.69
N MET A 98 2.11 -12.70 -9.74
CA MET A 98 2.11 -13.19 -11.11
C MET A 98 3.49 -13.72 -11.52
N LEU A 99 4.55 -12.96 -11.23
CA LEU A 99 5.93 -13.38 -11.48
C LEU A 99 6.25 -14.69 -10.76
N GLN A 100 5.90 -14.79 -9.47
CA GLN A 100 6.12 -16.00 -8.68
C GLN A 100 5.36 -17.21 -9.25
N THR A 101 4.10 -17.03 -9.67
CA THR A 101 3.33 -18.11 -10.29
C THR A 101 3.96 -18.59 -11.61
N CYS A 102 4.45 -17.67 -12.44
CA CYS A 102 5.16 -18.02 -13.67
C CYS A 102 6.49 -18.74 -13.40
N ALA A 103 7.20 -18.37 -12.33
CA ALA A 103 8.45 -19.02 -11.94
C ALA A 103 8.25 -20.42 -11.36
N THR A 104 7.12 -20.65 -10.65
CA THR A 104 6.79 -21.94 -10.02
C THR A 104 6.24 -22.96 -11.02
N GLN A 105 5.58 -22.52 -12.10
CA GLN A 105 5.00 -23.38 -13.15
C GLN A 105 6.05 -24.00 -14.11
N LYS A 106 7.26 -24.31 -13.61
CA LYS A 106 8.24 -25.10 -14.34
C LYS A 106 7.78 -26.54 -14.56
#